data_AF-A0A183PDY3-F1
#
_entry.id   AF-A0A183PDY3-F1
#
_cell.length_a   1.000
_cell.length_b   1.000
_cell.length_c   1.000
_cell.angle_alpha   90.00
_cell.angle_beta   90.00
_cell.angle_gamma   90.00
#
_symmetry.space_group_name_H-M   'P 1'
#
loop_
_entity.id
_entity.type
_entity.pdbx_description
1 polymer ?
#
loop_
_entity_poly.entity_id
_entity_poly.type
_entity_poly.pdbx_seq_one_letter_code
_entity_poly.pdbx_strand_id
1 'polypeptide(L)'
;MRRYNLELLGISETHWTQVGQQRLTSGELLLYSGHEEENAPHTQGVALMLLEQAQNALIGWESHGPRIIKSPFKTKKEGISMNVNQCYAPTNDYNE
;
A
#
# COMPACT_ATOMS: atom_id res chain seq x y z
N MET A 1 3.19 10.96 -8.85
CA MET A 1 4.56 10.82 -8.29
C MET A 1 5.60 11.66 -9.01
N ARG A 2 5.76 11.57 -10.34
CA ARG A 2 6.79 12.29 -11.10
C ARG A 2 6.85 13.82 -10.86
N ARG A 3 5.70 14.50 -10.84
CA ARG A 3 5.63 15.96 -10.59
C ARG A 3 6.24 16.37 -9.24
N TYR A 4 6.08 15.52 -8.22
CA TYR A 4 6.52 15.78 -6.86
C TYR A 4 7.79 15.01 -6.49
N ASN A 5 8.40 14.32 -7.46
CA ASN A 5 9.59 13.48 -7.25
C ASN A 5 9.45 12.49 -6.07
N LEU A 6 8.27 11.86 -5.95
CA LEU A 6 7.99 10.87 -4.91
C LEU A 6 8.48 9.49 -5.33
N GLU A 7 9.13 8.77 -4.42
CA GLU A 7 9.53 7.36 -4.59
C GLU A 7 8.49 6.37 -4.05
N LEU A 8 7.66 6.82 -3.11
CA LEU A 8 6.60 6.05 -2.47
C LEU A 8 5.38 6.93 -2.31
N LEU A 9 4.19 6.39 -2.61
CA LEU A 9 2.91 7.04 -2.43
C LEU A 9 1.93 6.10 -1.73
N GLY A 10 1.38 6.56 -0.61
CA GLY A 10 0.23 5.93 0.04
C GLY A 10 -1.08 6.39 -0.57
N ILE A 11 -2.00 5.44 -0.79
CA ILE A 11 -3.32 5.68 -1.35
C ILE A 11 -4.34 5.03 -0.40
N SER A 12 -5.36 5.79 -0.02
CA SER A 12 -6.50 5.31 0.75
C SER A 12 -7.74 5.28 -0.13
N GLU A 13 -8.73 4.47 0.27
CA GLU A 13 -10.00 4.32 -0.44
C GLU A 13 -9.81 3.93 -1.91
N THR A 14 -8.98 2.92 -2.15
CA THR A 14 -8.72 2.42 -3.52
C THR A 14 -9.94 1.72 -4.11
N HIS A 15 -10.86 1.24 -3.27
CA HIS A 15 -12.04 0.47 -3.63
C HIS A 15 -11.74 -0.85 -4.36
N TRP A 16 -10.48 -1.29 -4.30
CA TRP A 16 -10.06 -2.59 -4.84
C TRP A 16 -10.43 -3.70 -3.87
N THR A 17 -10.70 -4.88 -4.40
CA THR A 17 -10.88 -6.12 -3.63
C THR A 17 -9.57 -6.91 -3.62
N GLN A 18 -9.49 -7.87 -2.72
CA GLN A 18 -8.37 -8.79 -2.51
C GLN A 18 -7.08 -8.11 -2.04
N VAL A 19 -6.09 -8.95 -1.75
CA VAL A 19 -4.73 -8.53 -1.36
C VAL A 19 -3.79 -9.00 -2.45
N GLY A 20 -2.93 -8.11 -2.94
CA GLY A 20 -2.03 -8.47 -4.01
C GLY A 20 -1.03 -7.40 -4.37
N GLN A 21 -0.30 -7.69 -5.45
CA GLN A 21 0.64 -6.75 -6.05
C GLN A 21 0.50 -6.77 -7.56
N GLN A 22 0.67 -5.59 -8.18
CA GLN A 22 0.61 -5.43 -9.62
C GLN A 22 1.70 -4.48 -10.10
N ARG A 23 2.39 -4.85 -11.17
CA ARG A 23 3.32 -3.95 -11.86
C ARG A 23 2.55 -3.15 -12.91
N LEU A 24 2.62 -1.83 -12.85
CA LEU A 24 2.03 -0.96 -13.84
C LEU A 24 2.89 -0.93 -15.10
N THR A 25 2.29 -0.59 -16.25
CA THR A 25 3.01 -0.45 -17.53
C THR A 25 4.09 0.64 -17.48
N SER A 26 3.94 1.61 -16.57
CA SER A 26 4.90 2.67 -16.31
C SER A 26 6.08 2.24 -15.40
N GLY A 27 6.07 1.01 -14.87
CA GLY A 27 7.17 0.40 -14.12
C GLY A 27 7.00 0.41 -12.58
N GLU A 28 6.09 1.23 -12.06
CA GLU A 28 5.78 1.27 -10.63
C GLU A 28 5.15 -0.06 -10.15
N LEU A 29 5.50 -0.46 -8.92
CA LEU A 29 4.90 -1.59 -8.23
C LEU A 29 3.81 -1.08 -7.31
N LEU A 30 2.60 -1.61 -7.48
CA LEU A 30 1.46 -1.34 -6.61
C LEU A 30 1.27 -2.52 -5.67
N LEU A 31 1.29 -2.26 -4.36
CA LEU A 31 0.89 -3.20 -3.32
C LEU A 31 -0.49 -2.76 -2.85
N TYR A 32 -1.47 -3.65 -2.81
CA TYR A 32 -2.83 -3.29 -2.44
C TYR A 32 -3.44 -4.29 -1.47
N SER A 33 -4.32 -3.77 -0.63
CA SER A 33 -5.18 -4.52 0.25
C SER A 33 -6.61 -3.99 0.10
N GLY A 34 -7.55 -4.91 0.09
CA GLY A 34 -8.97 -4.69 -0.15
C GLY A 34 -9.79 -5.81 0.47
N HIS A 35 -11.12 -5.75 0.34
CA HIS A 35 -11.99 -6.80 0.86
C HIS A 35 -11.76 -8.13 0.13
N GLU A 36 -11.67 -9.24 0.87
CA GLU A 36 -11.44 -10.58 0.30
C GLU A 36 -12.58 -11.03 -0.62
N GLU A 37 -13.81 -10.68 -0.27
CA GLU A 37 -14.99 -11.03 -1.05
C GLU A 37 -15.07 -10.17 -2.32
N GLU A 38 -15.12 -10.84 -3.47
CA GLU A 38 -15.23 -10.19 -4.79
C GLU A 38 -16.50 -9.34 -4.93
N ASN A 39 -17.57 -9.70 -4.21
CA ASN A 39 -18.85 -9.00 -4.20
C ASN A 39 -19.02 -8.04 -3.00
N ALA A 40 -17.98 -7.86 -2.18
CA ALA A 40 -18.04 -6.88 -1.11
C ALA A 40 -18.30 -5.49 -1.69
N PRO A 41 -18.98 -4.60 -0.93
CA PRO A 41 -19.06 -3.21 -1.31
C PRO A 41 -17.65 -2.68 -1.62
N HIS A 42 -17.48 -2.06 -2.79
CA HIS A 42 -16.26 -1.37 -3.23
C HIS A 42 -15.99 -0.13 -2.36
N THR A 43 -15.79 -0.40 -1.08
CA THR A 43 -15.58 0.53 0.02
C THR A 43 -14.24 0.14 0.64
N GLN A 44 -13.56 1.09 1.28
CA GLN A 44 -12.24 0.87 1.88
C GLN A 44 -11.15 0.59 0.82
N GLY A 45 -10.12 -0.15 1.22
CA GLY A 45 -8.96 -0.44 0.37
C GLY A 45 -7.84 0.56 0.60
N VAL A 46 -6.62 0.05 0.64
CA VAL A 46 -5.40 0.85 0.71
C VAL A 46 -4.38 0.32 -0.27
N ALA A 47 -3.50 1.19 -0.74
CA ALA A 47 -2.37 0.78 -1.57
C ALA A 47 -1.10 1.59 -1.28
N LEU A 48 0.03 0.98 -1.59
CA LEU A 48 1.32 1.63 -1.72
C LEU A 48 1.77 1.54 -3.18
N MET A 49 2.08 2.68 -3.79
CA MET A 49 2.69 2.74 -5.12
C MET A 49 4.17 3.09 -4.99
N LEU A 50 5.04 2.24 -5.55
CA LEU A 50 6.48 2.29 -5.36
C LEU A 50 7.21 2.48 -6.69
N LEU A 51 8.12 3.46 -6.77
CA LEU A 51 9.10 3.58 -7.85
C LEU A 51 10.28 2.63 -7.61
N GLU A 52 11.17 2.55 -8.61
CA GLU A 52 12.35 1.68 -8.61
C GLU A 52 13.18 1.76 -7.31
N GLN A 53 13.45 2.95 -6.76
CA GLN A 53 14.27 3.03 -5.55
C GLN A 53 13.56 2.44 -4.33
N ALA A 54 12.27 2.74 -4.14
CA ALA A 54 11.48 2.19 -3.06
C ALA A 54 11.24 0.68 -3.24
N GLN A 55 11.05 0.21 -4.48
CA GLN A 55 10.95 -1.21 -4.82
C GLN A 55 12.22 -1.97 -4.39
N ASN A 56 13.39 -1.45 -4.73
CA ASN A 56 14.67 -2.08 -4.38
C ASN A 56 14.98 -2.04 -2.87
N ALA A 57 14.41 -1.06 -2.16
CA ALA A 57 14.53 -0.96 -0.72
C ALA A 57 13.52 -1.83 0.03
N LEU A 58 12.44 -2.29 -0.60
CA LEU A 58 11.39 -3.08 0.05
C LEU A 58 11.96 -4.40 0.60
N ILE A 59 11.77 -4.66 1.90
CA ILE A 59 12.18 -5.91 2.56
C ILE A 59 11.08 -6.97 2.43
N GLY A 60 9.82 -6.53 2.52
CA GLY A 60 8.62 -7.33 2.46
C GLY A 60 7.42 -6.46 2.81
N TRP A 61 6.21 -7.01 2.72
CA TRP A 61 5.01 -6.32 3.14
C TRP A 61 3.95 -7.31 3.61
N GLU A 62 3.03 -6.84 4.44
CA GLU A 62 1.90 -7.60 4.95
C GLU A 62 0.64 -6.71 4.95
N SER A 63 -0.50 -7.34 4.66
CA SER A 63 -1.82 -6.74 4.83
C SER A 63 -2.39 -7.11 6.18
N HIS A 64 -3.02 -6.16 6.86
CA HIS A 64 -3.80 -6.38 8.08
C HIS A 64 -5.25 -5.97 7.84
N GLY A 65 -5.95 -6.78 7.04
CA GLY A 65 -7.29 -6.48 6.54
C GLY A 65 -7.31 -5.41 5.43
N PRO A 66 -8.51 -5.02 4.96
CA PRO A 66 -8.68 -4.14 3.79
C PRO A 66 -8.14 -2.72 3.97
N ARG A 67 -7.84 -2.31 5.21
CA ARG A 67 -7.53 -0.92 5.56
C ARG A 67 -6.08 -0.66 5.93
N ILE A 68 -5.24 -1.69 6.03
CA ILE A 68 -3.88 -1.54 6.56
C ILE A 68 -2.89 -2.32 5.71
N ILE A 69 -1.83 -1.65 5.28
CA ILE A 69 -0.61 -2.26 4.73
C ILE A 69 0.56 -1.83 5.59
N LYS A 70 1.40 -2.80 5.97
CA LYS A 70 2.67 -2.56 6.64
C LYS A 70 3.82 -3.04 5.76
N SER A 71 4.81 -2.17 5.59
CA SER A 71 5.88 -2.36 4.62
C SER A 71 7.22 -1.86 5.18
N PRO A 72 8.11 -2.75 5.64
CA PRO A 72 9.50 -2.41 5.98
C PRO A 72 10.37 -2.14 4.74
N PHE A 73 11.18 -1.09 4.81
CA PHE A 73 12.16 -0.71 3.79
C PHE A 73 13.57 -0.63 4.39
N LYS A 74 14.58 -1.09 3.63
CA LYS A 74 15.99 -0.85 3.93
C LYS A 74 16.27 0.64 3.80
N THR A 75 16.98 1.20 4.79
CA THR A 75 17.53 2.54 4.66
C THR A 75 18.98 2.48 4.18
N LYS A 76 19.55 3.63 3.83
CA LYS A 76 20.98 3.72 3.51
C LYS A 76 21.88 3.44 4.71
N LYS A 77 21.36 3.53 5.94
CA LYS A 77 22.12 3.26 7.15
C LYS A 77 21.95 1.78 7.52
N GLU A 78 23.06 1.06 7.51
CA GLU A 78 23.08 -0.35 7.88
C GLU A 78 22.49 -0.58 9.28
N GLY A 79 21.75 -1.69 9.42
CA GLY A 79 21.04 -2.03 10.66
C GLY A 79 19.78 -1.21 10.93
N ILE A 80 19.42 -0.23 10.10
CA ILE A 80 18.19 0.55 10.25
C ILE A 80 17.22 0.27 9.10
N SER A 81 16.01 -0.15 9.46
CA SER A 81 14.85 -0.23 8.57
C SER A 81 13.86 0.90 8.86
N MET A 82 13.14 1.33 7.82
CA MET A 82 12.03 2.27 7.92
C MET A 82 10.73 1.50 7.70
N ASN A 83 9.81 1.53 8.66
CA ASN A 83 8.50 0.92 8.51
C ASN A 83 7.51 1.96 8.01
N VAL A 84 6.83 1.68 6.90
CA VAL A 84 5.71 2.48 6.41
C VAL A 84 4.43 1.72 6.69
N ASN A 85 3.49 2.36 7.38
CA ASN A 85 2.16 1.84 7.61
C ASN A 85 1.17 2.73 6.87
N GLN A 86 0.58 2.22 5.79
CA GLN A 86 -0.54 2.87 5.13
C GLN A 86 -1.82 2.39 5.79
N CYS A 87 -2.60 3.33 6.33
CA CYS A 87 -3.86 3.02 6.95
C CYS A 87 -4.96 3.98 6.52
N TYR A 88 -6.18 3.46 6.51
CA TYR A 88 -7.39 4.26 6.39
C TYR A 88 -8.30 3.97 7.58
N ALA A 89 -8.55 4.98 8.42
CA ALA A 89 -9.43 4.84 9.57
C ALA A 89 -10.90 4.81 9.12
N PRO A 90 -11.76 4.01 9.78
CA PRO A 90 -13.20 4.07 9.55
C PRO A 90 -13.77 5.47 9.85
N THR A 91 -14.86 5.82 9.17
CA THR A 91 -15.65 7.02 9.49
C THR A 91 -16.61 6.73 10.65
N ASN A 92 -17.18 7.78 11.26
CA ASN A 92 -18.08 7.65 12.41
C ASN A 92 -19.34 6.80 12.12
N ASP A 93 -19.75 6.71 10.86
CA ASP A 93 -20.93 5.98 10.42
C ASP A 93 -20.62 4.52 10.04
N TYR A 94 -19.35 4.11 10.17
CA TYR A 94 -18.94 2.75 9.86
C TYR A 94 -19.38 1.79 10.98
N ASN A 95 -20.30 0.88 10.63
CA ASN A 95 -20.53 -0.35 11.39
C ASN A 95 -19.66 -1.46 10.79
N GLU A 96 -19.08 -2.30 11.65
CA GLU A 96 -18.16 -3.38 11.24
C GLU A 96 -18.76 -4.35 10.22
#